data_AF-A0A151ZH35-F1
#
_entry.id   AF-A0A151ZH35-F1
#
_cell.length_a   1.000
_cell.length_b   1.000
_cell.length_c   1.000
_cell.angle_alpha   90.00
_cell.angle_beta   90.00
_cell.angle_gamma   90.00
#
_symmetry.space_group_name_H-M   'P 1'
#
loop_
_entity.id
_entity.type
_entity.pdbx_description
1 polymer ?
#
loop_
_entity_poly.entity_id
_entity_poly.type
_entity_poly.pdbx_seq_one_letter_code
_entity_poly.pdbx_strand_id
1 'polypeptide(L)'
;MGEDIIALPGQDFDNIPHDLLLNNANIKQLDLSYNNIKKIEAIDHLKQLVSLVLDNNQIQSSNVFPNLPNLKTLSLNNNNIEDLKEFIDSIKIKLPNLTFLSLLKNPACPNYYFTGEDYDIYQKYRYFILYHLKNLKFLDSTPVTAEERKEAERTGIYSLPARATSQTIPEEDDDEDEPVYDSLPPDLTPEGKGKASFGVSSYVYYGRQSEGNRFIQNDDL
;
A
#
# COMPACT_ATOMS: atom_id res chain seq x y z
N MET A 1 20.65 2.79 37.75
CA MET A 1 20.60 3.47 36.43
C MET A 1 19.72 2.58 35.58
N GLY A 2 18.46 2.95 35.38
CA GLY A 2 17.55 2.15 34.56
C GLY A 2 18.06 2.16 33.13
N GLU A 3 18.09 1.00 32.48
CA GLU A 3 18.52 0.91 31.10
C GLU A 3 17.45 1.59 30.22
N ASP A 4 17.85 2.63 29.49
CA ASP A 4 17.00 3.34 28.53
C ASP A 4 16.62 2.44 27.33
N ILE A 5 17.23 1.26 27.23
CA ILE A 5 17.16 0.32 26.11
C ILE A 5 16.87 -1.06 26.68
N ILE A 6 15.84 -1.72 26.16
CA ILE A 6 15.55 -3.13 26.43
C ILE A 6 15.56 -3.88 25.11
N ALA A 7 16.36 -4.94 25.04
CA ALA A 7 16.40 -5.84 23.90
C ALA A 7 16.14 -7.26 24.37
N LEU A 8 15.07 -7.86 23.85
CA LEU A 8 14.63 -9.21 24.16
C LEU A 8 14.36 -9.99 22.87
N PRO A 9 15.37 -10.15 22.00
CA PRO A 9 15.19 -10.93 20.79
C PRO A 9 15.16 -12.44 21.10
N GLY A 10 14.41 -13.21 20.32
CA GLY A 10 14.49 -14.68 20.37
C GLY A 10 14.04 -15.30 21.69
N GLN A 11 13.01 -14.74 22.33
CA GLN A 11 12.48 -15.23 23.62
C GLN A 11 11.19 -16.03 23.46
N ASP A 12 10.79 -16.35 22.23
CA ASP A 12 9.56 -17.08 21.88
C ASP A 12 8.28 -16.44 22.46
N PHE A 13 8.27 -15.12 22.68
CA PHE A 13 7.10 -14.44 23.21
C PHE A 13 5.94 -14.45 22.22
N ASP A 14 4.78 -14.99 22.62
CA ASP A 14 3.53 -14.89 21.85
C ASP A 14 2.86 -13.51 21.99
N ASN A 15 3.11 -12.83 23.11
CA ASN A 15 2.60 -11.50 23.43
C ASN A 15 3.69 -10.67 24.09
N ILE A 16 3.55 -9.34 24.03
CA ILE A 16 4.50 -8.43 24.67
C ILE A 16 4.50 -8.67 26.20
N PRO A 17 5.67 -8.88 26.85
CA PRO A 17 5.74 -9.19 28.27
C PRO A 17 5.44 -7.96 29.13
N HIS A 18 4.16 -7.75 29.45
CA HIS A 18 3.66 -6.59 30.21
C HIS A 18 4.37 -6.43 31.57
N ASP A 19 4.53 -7.51 32.34
CA ASP A 19 5.08 -7.44 33.70
C ASP A 19 6.53 -6.96 33.71
N LEU A 20 7.29 -7.32 32.69
CA LEU A 20 8.66 -6.85 32.51
C LEU A 20 8.69 -5.36 32.15
N LEU A 21 7.80 -4.93 31.26
CA LEU A 21 7.73 -3.53 30.82
C LEU A 21 7.11 -2.59 31.86
N LEU A 22 6.30 -3.11 32.80
CA LEU A 22 5.68 -2.30 33.86
C LEU A 22 6.74 -1.71 34.80
N ASN A 23 7.80 -2.48 35.09
CA ASN A 23 8.91 -2.06 35.92
C ASN A 23 9.87 -1.08 35.20
N ASN A 24 9.70 -0.91 33.89
CA ASN A 24 10.60 -0.19 33.01
C ASN A 24 9.88 0.91 32.19
N ALA A 25 9.02 1.69 32.84
CA ALA A 25 8.20 2.71 32.17
C ALA A 25 8.98 3.85 31.47
N ASN A 26 10.27 4.04 31.80
CA ASN A 26 11.12 5.11 31.25
C ASN A 26 11.97 4.66 30.03
N ILE A 27 11.72 3.48 29.47
CA ILE A 27 12.49 3.01 28.32
C ILE A 27 12.25 3.88 27.09
N LYS A 28 13.33 4.06 26.32
CA LYS A 28 13.35 4.81 25.07
C LYS A 28 13.48 3.90 23.86
N GLN A 29 14.06 2.73 24.02
CA GLN A 29 14.22 1.76 22.93
C GLN A 29 13.77 0.38 23.39
N LEU A 30 12.94 -0.25 22.57
CA LEU A 30 12.44 -1.60 22.81
C LEU A 30 12.65 -2.44 21.55
N ASP A 31 13.43 -3.50 21.68
CA ASP A 31 13.63 -4.51 20.66
C ASP A 31 13.02 -5.83 21.12
N LEU A 32 12.02 -6.29 20.37
CA LEU A 32 11.29 -7.54 20.55
C LEU A 32 11.36 -8.39 19.27
N SER A 33 12.44 -8.24 18.50
CA SER A 33 12.62 -8.98 17.26
C SER A 33 12.73 -10.50 17.45
N TYR A 34 12.44 -11.29 16.42
CA TYR A 34 12.54 -12.76 16.46
C TYR A 34 11.70 -13.37 17.59
N ASN A 35 10.47 -12.92 17.75
CA ASN A 35 9.49 -13.52 18.66
C ASN A 35 8.25 -13.98 17.87
N ASN A 36 7.22 -14.47 18.56
CA ASN A 36 5.97 -14.92 17.96
C ASN A 36 4.83 -13.92 18.20
N ILE A 37 5.16 -12.63 18.35
CA ILE A 37 4.21 -11.61 18.78
C ILE A 37 3.16 -11.39 17.69
N LYS A 38 1.89 -11.61 18.05
CA LYS A 38 0.73 -11.37 17.18
C LYS A 38 0.01 -10.07 17.50
N LYS A 39 0.15 -9.56 18.73
CA LYS A 39 -0.56 -8.38 19.21
C LYS A 39 0.37 -7.37 19.85
N ILE A 40 0.21 -6.12 19.42
CA ILE A 40 0.89 -4.96 19.99
C ILE A 40 -0.03 -4.37 21.06
N GLU A 41 -0.07 -5.02 22.22
CA GLU A 41 -0.80 -4.56 23.40
C GLU A 41 0.16 -4.33 24.57
N ALA A 42 -0.33 -3.76 25.67
CA ALA A 42 0.45 -3.61 26.91
C ALA A 42 1.74 -2.75 26.80
N ILE A 43 1.78 -1.80 25.85
CA ILE A 43 2.87 -0.80 25.74
C ILE A 43 2.37 0.65 25.81
N ASP A 44 1.10 0.86 26.15
CA ASP A 44 0.46 2.17 26.20
C ASP A 44 1.02 3.07 27.32
N HIS A 45 1.55 2.50 28.39
CA HIS A 45 2.23 3.23 29.47
C HIS A 45 3.63 3.74 29.09
N LEU A 46 4.23 3.22 28.01
CA LEU A 46 5.60 3.56 27.58
C LEU A 46 5.66 4.91 26.84
N LYS A 47 5.32 5.99 27.55
CA LYS A 47 5.25 7.35 26.95
C LYS A 47 6.60 7.90 26.51
N GLN A 48 7.72 7.37 27.00
CA GLN A 48 9.06 7.79 26.61
C GLN A 48 9.65 6.98 25.45
N LEU A 49 8.93 5.99 24.93
CA LEU A 49 9.42 5.13 23.86
C LEU A 49 9.64 5.93 22.57
N VAL A 50 10.86 5.86 22.05
CA VAL A 50 11.33 6.54 20.84
C VAL A 50 11.53 5.54 19.70
N SER A 51 12.00 4.33 20.00
CA SER A 51 12.29 3.29 19.01
C SER A 51 11.63 1.97 19.40
N LEU A 52 10.92 1.37 18.45
CA LEU A 52 10.29 0.06 18.59
C LEU A 52 10.69 -0.83 17.41
N VAL A 53 11.36 -1.93 17.72
CA VAL A 53 11.78 -2.95 16.75
C VAL A 53 10.99 -4.23 17.01
N LEU A 54 10.24 -4.67 16.01
CA LEU A 54 9.36 -5.83 16.05
C LEU A 54 9.60 -6.74 14.84
N ASP A 55 10.83 -6.75 14.32
CA ASP A 55 11.22 -7.53 13.16
C ASP A 55 11.07 -9.04 13.42
N ASN A 56 10.68 -9.83 12.41
CA ASN A 56 10.47 -11.28 12.53
C ASN A 56 9.47 -11.63 13.65
N ASN A 57 8.24 -11.13 13.50
CA ASN A 57 7.09 -11.45 14.35
C ASN A 57 5.89 -11.81 13.46
N GLN A 58 4.70 -11.95 14.04
CA GLN A 58 3.47 -12.36 13.35
C GLN A 58 2.40 -11.25 13.39
N ILE A 59 2.83 -9.99 13.29
CA ILE A 59 1.96 -8.81 13.36
C ILE A 59 1.18 -8.66 12.05
N GLN A 60 -0.12 -8.39 12.16
CA GLN A 60 -1.06 -8.24 11.05
C GLN A 60 -1.51 -6.77 10.89
N SER A 61 -2.08 -6.44 9.74
CA SER A 61 -2.59 -5.08 9.44
C SER A 61 -3.68 -4.60 10.41
N SER A 62 -4.50 -5.51 10.93
CA SER A 62 -5.60 -5.23 11.85
C SER A 62 -5.13 -4.90 13.28
N ASN A 63 -3.82 -4.96 13.55
CA ASN A 63 -3.29 -4.61 14.87
C ASN A 63 -3.45 -3.11 15.16
N VAL A 64 -4.10 -2.82 16.29
CA VAL A 64 -4.27 -1.46 16.77
C VAL A 64 -3.05 -1.06 17.58
N PHE A 65 -2.28 -0.09 17.09
CA PHE A 65 -1.19 0.48 17.87
C PHE A 65 -1.73 1.30 19.05
N PRO A 66 -1.14 1.19 20.24
CA PRO A 66 -1.42 2.11 21.32
C PRO A 66 -0.89 3.51 20.99
N ASN A 67 -1.41 4.51 21.69
CA ASN A 67 -0.98 5.89 21.49
C ASN A 67 0.44 6.13 22.04
N LEU A 68 1.41 6.21 21.14
CA LEU A 68 2.82 6.42 21.44
C LEU A 68 3.29 7.77 20.83
N PRO A 69 3.06 8.89 21.53
CA PRO A 69 3.28 10.21 20.96
C PRO A 69 4.75 10.52 20.67
N ASN A 70 5.69 9.85 21.34
CA ASN A 70 7.13 10.10 21.19
C ASN A 70 7.84 9.10 20.27
N LEU A 71 7.12 8.13 19.71
CA LEU A 71 7.71 7.13 18.84
C LEU A 71 8.15 7.76 17.52
N LYS A 72 9.44 7.59 17.19
CA LYS A 72 10.07 8.13 15.99
C LYS A 72 10.50 7.04 15.02
N THR A 73 10.82 5.86 15.54
CA THR A 73 11.32 4.73 14.77
C THR A 73 10.45 3.50 15.02
N LEU A 74 9.91 2.93 13.94
CA LEU A 74 9.17 1.69 13.95
C LEU A 74 9.73 0.75 12.87
N SER A 75 10.16 -0.44 13.28
CA SER A 75 10.59 -1.49 12.36
C SER A 75 9.72 -2.72 12.54
N LEU A 76 9.14 -3.20 11.43
CA LEU A 76 8.22 -4.33 11.37
C LEU A 76 8.62 -5.27 10.22
N ASN A 77 9.93 -5.43 9.98
CA ASN A 77 10.39 -6.25 8.87
C ASN A 77 9.98 -7.71 9.08
N ASN A 78 9.66 -8.42 8.00
CA ASN A 78 9.28 -9.83 8.05
C ASN A 78 8.15 -10.09 9.07
N ASN A 79 7.01 -9.42 8.86
CA ASN A 79 5.74 -9.63 9.56
C ASN A 79 4.64 -10.01 8.56
N ASN A 80 3.39 -10.08 9.01
CA ASN A 80 2.24 -10.49 8.20
C ASN A 80 1.28 -9.33 7.89
N ILE A 81 1.83 -8.16 7.55
CA ILE A 81 1.05 -6.98 7.14
C ILE A 81 0.63 -7.18 5.68
N GLU A 82 -0.67 -7.33 5.44
CA GLU A 82 -1.26 -7.62 4.13
C GLU A 82 -2.01 -6.42 3.55
N ASP A 83 -2.86 -5.78 4.36
CA ASP A 83 -3.55 -4.55 3.99
C ASP A 83 -2.72 -3.33 4.43
N LEU A 84 -2.08 -2.67 3.46
CA LEU A 84 -1.30 -1.47 3.72
C LEU A 84 -2.16 -0.29 4.17
N LYS A 85 -3.36 -0.14 3.58
CA LYS A 85 -4.21 1.02 3.84
C LYS A 85 -4.71 0.98 5.28
N GLU A 86 -5.22 -0.17 5.71
CA GLU A 86 -5.67 -0.38 7.09
C GLU A 86 -4.53 -0.09 8.09
N PHE A 87 -3.33 -0.62 7.82
CA PHE A 87 -2.16 -0.38 8.66
C PHE A 87 -1.80 1.10 8.75
N ILE A 88 -1.70 1.80 7.61
CA ILE A 88 -1.34 3.22 7.55
C ILE A 88 -2.38 4.11 8.25
N ASP A 89 -3.67 3.84 8.04
CA ASP A 89 -4.76 4.58 8.69
C ASP A 89 -4.70 4.43 10.22
N SER A 90 -4.34 3.24 10.71
CA SER A 90 -4.12 2.97 12.14
C SER A 90 -2.93 3.77 12.69
N ILE A 91 -1.75 3.67 12.07
CA ILE A 91 -0.53 4.30 12.61
C ILE A 91 -0.53 5.82 12.48
N LYS A 92 -1.16 6.39 11.45
CA LYS A 92 -1.21 7.85 11.26
C LYS A 92 -1.85 8.57 12.44
N ILE A 93 -2.84 7.96 13.07
CA ILE A 93 -3.55 8.53 14.23
C ILE A 93 -2.77 8.29 15.53
N LYS A 94 -2.16 7.12 15.67
CA LYS A 94 -1.55 6.65 16.91
C LYS A 94 -0.09 7.08 17.09
N LEU A 95 0.62 7.32 15.99
CA LEU A 95 2.06 7.59 15.93
C LEU A 95 2.34 8.91 15.18
N PRO A 96 1.93 10.08 15.71
CA PRO A 96 1.98 11.35 14.99
C PRO A 96 3.40 11.83 14.65
N ASN A 97 4.41 11.41 15.42
CA ASN A 97 5.80 11.85 15.30
C ASN A 97 6.72 10.81 14.63
N LEU A 98 6.14 9.84 13.91
CA LEU A 98 6.90 8.80 13.24
C LEU A 98 7.77 9.40 12.12
N THR A 99 9.06 9.07 12.14
CA THR A 99 10.07 9.56 11.18
C THR A 99 10.78 8.45 10.41
N PHE A 100 10.81 7.24 10.97
CA PHE A 100 11.39 6.06 10.35
C PHE A 100 10.37 4.92 10.41
N LEU A 101 10.09 4.33 9.25
CA LEU A 101 9.23 3.17 9.10
C LEU A 101 9.93 2.14 8.22
N SER A 102 9.89 0.86 8.61
CA SER A 102 10.37 -0.23 7.77
C SER A 102 9.36 -1.38 7.78
N LEU A 103 8.91 -1.76 6.59
CA LEU A 103 7.92 -2.81 6.32
C LEU A 103 8.47 -3.87 5.36
N LEU A 104 9.80 -3.92 5.15
CA LEU A 104 10.43 -4.88 4.25
C LEU A 104 10.01 -6.32 4.56
N LYS A 105 9.85 -7.14 3.51
CA LYS A 105 9.44 -8.55 3.62
C LYS A 105 8.06 -8.76 4.28
N ASN A 106 7.16 -7.79 4.18
CA ASN A 106 5.74 -8.00 4.46
C ASN A 106 4.98 -8.23 3.15
N PRO A 107 3.86 -8.98 3.16
CA PRO A 107 3.02 -9.15 1.96
C PRO A 107 2.56 -7.83 1.33
N ALA A 108 2.34 -6.79 2.13
CA ALA A 108 1.98 -5.44 1.68
C ALA A 108 3.13 -4.66 1.03
N CYS A 109 4.39 -5.08 1.22
CA CYS A 109 5.58 -4.42 0.69
C CYS A 109 6.04 -5.15 -0.59
N PRO A 110 5.97 -4.51 -1.77
CA PRO A 110 6.39 -5.13 -3.03
C PRO A 110 7.86 -5.54 -3.00
N ASN A 111 8.15 -6.75 -3.49
CA ASN A 111 9.44 -7.38 -3.32
C ASN A 111 10.48 -6.99 -4.40
N TYR A 112 10.63 -5.70 -4.68
CA TYR A 112 11.49 -5.22 -5.78
C TYR A 112 12.96 -5.65 -5.64
N TYR A 113 13.51 -5.68 -4.42
CA TYR A 113 14.92 -6.01 -4.19
C TYR A 113 15.29 -7.47 -4.51
N PHE A 114 14.32 -8.37 -4.58
CA PHE A 114 14.55 -9.80 -4.76
C PHE A 114 14.13 -10.30 -6.15
N THR A 115 13.10 -9.72 -6.75
CA THR A 115 12.60 -10.14 -8.07
C THR A 115 13.06 -9.23 -9.20
N GLY A 116 13.32 -7.94 -8.93
CA GLY A 116 13.71 -6.95 -9.95
C GLY A 116 12.60 -6.54 -10.93
N GLU A 117 11.45 -7.22 -10.93
CA GLU A 117 10.37 -7.03 -11.92
C GLU A 117 9.32 -5.98 -11.52
N ASP A 118 9.45 -5.35 -10.35
CA ASP A 118 8.36 -4.57 -9.73
C ASP A 118 8.74 -3.16 -9.26
N TYR A 119 9.68 -2.49 -9.93
CA TYR A 119 10.13 -1.14 -9.52
C TYR A 119 8.97 -0.13 -9.48
N ASP A 120 8.13 -0.13 -10.51
CA ASP A 120 6.99 0.79 -10.61
C ASP A 120 5.95 0.51 -9.52
N ILE A 121 5.76 -0.75 -9.15
CA ILE A 121 4.83 -1.15 -8.08
C ILE A 121 5.38 -0.68 -6.73
N TYR A 122 6.68 -0.90 -6.48
CA TYR A 122 7.33 -0.39 -5.28
C TYR A 122 7.26 1.14 -5.20
N GLN A 123 7.42 1.84 -6.32
CA GLN A 123 7.33 3.29 -6.35
C GLN A 123 5.91 3.79 -5.99
N LYS A 124 4.86 3.12 -6.49
CA LYS A 124 3.47 3.39 -6.10
C LYS A 124 3.24 3.17 -4.61
N TYR A 125 3.65 2.00 -4.09
CA TYR A 125 3.64 1.68 -2.66
C TYR A 125 4.32 2.79 -1.83
N ARG A 126 5.51 3.22 -2.26
CA ARG A 126 6.31 4.23 -1.58
C ARG A 126 5.59 5.58 -1.55
N TYR A 127 5.07 6.03 -2.69
CA TYR A 127 4.32 7.29 -2.78
C TYR A 127 3.02 7.27 -1.97
N PHE A 128 2.32 6.14 -1.93
CA PHE A 128 1.15 5.97 -1.08
C PHE A 128 1.49 6.21 0.39
N ILE A 129 2.55 5.56 0.92
CA ILE A 129 2.95 5.76 2.32
C ILE A 129 3.34 7.22 2.60
N LEU A 130 4.13 7.83 1.72
CA LEU A 130 4.61 9.21 1.90
C LEU A 130 3.48 10.24 1.85
N TYR A 131 2.44 9.98 1.05
CA TYR A 131 1.25 10.82 1.00
C TYR A 131 0.50 10.84 2.35
N HIS A 132 0.35 9.67 2.97
CA HIS A 132 -0.35 9.52 4.24
C HIS A 132 0.52 9.93 5.45
N LEU A 133 1.82 9.62 5.43
CA LEU A 133 2.78 9.86 6.52
C LEU A 133 3.75 11.00 6.18
N LYS A 134 3.24 12.23 6.25
CA LYS A 134 4.01 13.42 5.86
C LYS A 134 5.26 13.67 6.70
N ASN A 135 5.36 13.17 7.93
CA ASN A 135 6.52 13.43 8.80
C ASN A 135 7.68 12.43 8.57
N LEU A 136 7.50 11.46 7.67
CA LEU A 136 8.46 10.41 7.44
C LEU A 136 9.73 10.94 6.75
N LYS A 137 10.89 10.53 7.27
CA LYS A 137 12.23 10.86 6.78
C LYS A 137 12.94 9.65 6.17
N PHE A 138 12.60 8.46 6.63
CA PHE A 138 13.16 7.20 6.14
C PHE A 138 12.04 6.17 5.99
N LEU A 139 12.05 5.47 4.87
CA LEU A 139 11.13 4.38 4.57
C LEU A 139 11.92 3.22 3.97
N ASP A 140 11.79 2.03 4.55
CA ASP A 140 12.40 0.79 4.04
C ASP A 140 13.92 0.93 3.82
N SER A 141 14.59 1.49 4.83
CA SER A 141 16.04 1.77 4.85
C SER A 141 16.53 2.80 3.84
N THR A 142 15.66 3.49 3.09
CA THR A 142 16.05 4.58 2.19
C THR A 142 15.53 5.94 2.67
N PRO A 143 16.34 7.01 2.57
CA PRO A 143 15.91 8.35 2.92
C PRO A 143 14.82 8.83 1.95
N VAL A 144 13.88 9.61 2.48
CA VAL A 144 12.81 10.24 1.70
C VAL A 144 13.35 11.53 1.09
N THR A 145 13.31 11.64 -0.24
CA THR A 145 13.74 12.86 -0.93
C THR A 145 12.61 13.86 -1.08
N ALA A 146 12.95 15.13 -1.33
CA ALA A 146 11.96 16.17 -1.60
C ALA A 146 11.20 15.94 -2.93
N GLU A 147 11.83 15.26 -3.90
CA GLU A 147 11.24 14.92 -5.18
C GLU A 147 10.16 13.85 -5.01
N GLU A 148 10.48 12.77 -4.29
CA GLU A 148 9.52 11.70 -3.97
C GLU A 148 8.29 12.24 -3.25
N ARG A 149 8.49 13.21 -2.36
CA ARG A 149 7.41 13.86 -1.64
C ARG A 149 6.48 14.67 -2.54
N LYS A 150 7.04 15.44 -3.49
CA LYS A 150 6.23 16.17 -4.48
C LYS A 150 5.44 15.21 -5.36
N GLU A 151 6.06 14.11 -5.77
CA GLU A 151 5.40 13.11 -6.60
C GLU A 151 4.31 12.36 -5.82
N ALA A 152 4.55 12.05 -4.55
CA ALA A 152 3.56 11.48 -3.64
C ALA A 152 2.36 12.42 -3.43
N GLU A 153 2.57 13.73 -3.32
CA GLU A 153 1.48 14.71 -3.25
C GLU A 153 0.65 14.76 -4.54
N ARG A 154 1.28 14.54 -5.70
CA ARG A 154 0.63 14.53 -7.01
C ARG A 154 -0.15 13.23 -7.27
N THR A 155 0.40 12.08 -6.87
CA THR A 155 -0.09 10.75 -7.32
C THR A 155 -0.57 9.83 -6.20
N GLY A 156 -0.21 10.10 -4.94
CA GLY A 156 -0.33 9.15 -3.82
C GLY A 156 -1.74 8.66 -3.52
N ILE A 157 -2.80 9.41 -3.85
CA ILE A 157 -4.20 8.98 -3.68
C ILE A 157 -4.53 7.75 -4.54
N TYR A 158 -3.91 7.63 -5.72
CA TYR A 158 -4.19 6.58 -6.70
C TYR A 158 -3.20 5.42 -6.65
N SER A 159 -2.19 5.51 -5.78
CA SER A 159 -1.05 4.60 -5.76
C SER A 159 -1.22 3.39 -4.85
N LEU A 160 -2.45 2.98 -4.54
CA LEU A 160 -2.71 1.80 -3.71
C LEU A 160 -1.98 0.60 -4.32
N PRO A 161 -1.03 -0.04 -3.59
CA PRO A 161 -0.47 -1.29 -4.05
C PRO A 161 -1.59 -2.32 -4.10
N ALA A 162 -1.64 -3.09 -5.18
CA ALA A 162 -2.66 -4.11 -5.40
C ALA A 162 -2.74 -5.01 -4.15
N ARG A 163 -3.97 -5.33 -3.75
CA ARG A 163 -4.26 -6.28 -2.67
C ARG A 163 -3.42 -7.54 -2.94
N ALA A 164 -2.61 -7.97 -1.99
CA ALA A 164 -1.95 -9.28 -2.06
C ALA A 164 -3.00 -10.37 -1.84
N THR A 165 -3.94 -10.50 -2.79
CA THR A 165 -4.81 -11.66 -2.85
C THR A 165 -3.99 -12.81 -3.42
N SER A 166 -3.44 -13.63 -2.52
CA SER A 166 -3.40 -15.07 -2.80
C SER A 166 -4.85 -15.55 -2.83
N GLN A 167 -5.54 -15.26 -3.93
CA GLN A 167 -6.83 -15.86 -4.24
C GLN A 167 -6.57 -16.68 -5.50
N THR A 168 -6.52 -17.99 -5.27
CA THR A 168 -7.08 -18.98 -6.20
C THR A 168 -8.13 -18.33 -7.07
N ILE A 169 -7.90 -18.37 -8.39
CA ILE A 169 -8.92 -18.13 -9.41
C ILE A 169 -10.16 -18.90 -8.92
N PRO A 170 -11.28 -18.23 -8.60
CA PRO A 170 -12.52 -18.95 -8.35
C PRO A 170 -12.79 -19.74 -9.62
N GLU A 171 -12.92 -21.06 -9.50
CA GLU A 171 -13.58 -21.85 -10.53
C GLU A 171 -14.97 -21.20 -10.69
N GLU A 172 -15.18 -20.53 -11.81
CA GLU A 172 -16.47 -19.98 -12.17
C GLU A 172 -17.41 -21.19 -12.33
N ASP A 173 -18.40 -21.28 -11.44
CA ASP A 173 -19.56 -22.14 -11.64
C ASP A 173 -20.20 -21.72 -12.98
N ASP A 174 -20.16 -22.62 -13.95
CA ASP A 174 -20.92 -22.57 -15.20
C ASP A 174 -22.43 -22.52 -14.87
N ASP A 175 -22.99 -21.32 -14.72
CA ASP A 175 -24.42 -21.10 -14.87
C ASP A 175 -24.65 -20.03 -15.95
N GLU A 176 -25.34 -20.49 -16.99
CA GLU A 176 -25.63 -19.85 -18.27
C GLU A 176 -26.28 -18.46 -18.13
N ASP A 177 -25.64 -17.44 -18.71
CA ASP A 177 -26.30 -16.35 -19.44
C ASP A 177 -25.23 -15.56 -20.23
N GLU A 178 -24.81 -16.11 -21.38
CA GLU A 178 -24.00 -15.35 -22.34
C GLU A 178 -24.81 -14.13 -22.84
N PRO A 179 -24.25 -12.90 -22.80
CA PRO A 179 -24.83 -11.80 -23.54
C PRO A 179 -24.70 -12.11 -25.04
N VAL A 180 -25.84 -12.32 -25.70
CA VAL A 180 -25.95 -12.52 -27.15
C VAL A 180 -25.32 -11.35 -27.87
N TYR A 181 -24.08 -11.52 -28.32
CA TYR A 181 -23.48 -10.62 -29.31
C TYR A 181 -24.05 -11.00 -30.68
N ASP A 182 -24.89 -10.12 -31.23
CA ASP A 182 -25.26 -10.22 -32.64
C ASP A 182 -23.99 -10.20 -33.48
N SER A 183 -23.74 -11.29 -34.18
CA SER A 183 -22.62 -11.41 -35.11
C SER A 183 -22.70 -10.30 -36.14
N LEU A 184 -21.55 -9.68 -36.44
CA LEU A 184 -21.42 -8.73 -37.54
C LEU A 184 -22.06 -9.31 -38.81
N PRO A 185 -22.86 -8.52 -39.55
CA PRO A 185 -23.49 -9.01 -40.77
C PRO A 185 -22.41 -9.50 -41.74
N PRO A 186 -22.62 -10.64 -42.40
CA PRO A 186 -21.63 -11.19 -43.31
C PRO A 186 -21.36 -10.20 -44.43
N ASP A 187 -20.08 -9.93 -44.63
CA ASP A 187 -19.50 -9.08 -45.66
C ASP A 187 -20.12 -9.44 -47.02
N LEU A 188 -20.93 -8.53 -47.59
CA LEU A 188 -21.40 -8.64 -48.96
C LEU A 188 -20.21 -8.32 -49.87
N THR A 189 -19.31 -9.28 -50.06
CA THR A 189 -18.30 -9.19 -51.10
C THR A 189 -18.98 -9.32 -52.47
N PRO A 190 -18.94 -8.31 -53.36
CA PRO A 190 -19.23 -8.55 -54.76
C PRO A 190 -17.95 -9.12 -55.39
N GLU A 191 -18.09 -10.24 -56.11
CA GLU A 191 -17.03 -10.75 -56.96
C GLU A 191 -16.60 -9.67 -57.98
N GLY A 192 -15.34 -9.23 -57.91
CA GLY A 192 -14.71 -8.51 -59.01
C GLY A 192 -13.85 -7.31 -58.62
N LYS A 193 -12.53 -7.52 -58.72
CA LYS A 193 -11.48 -6.49 -58.93
C LYS A 193 -11.40 -5.37 -57.90
N GLY A 194 -10.39 -5.45 -57.06
CA GLY A 194 -10.02 -4.43 -56.08
C GLY A 194 -9.97 -3.01 -56.65
N LYS A 195 -10.69 -2.12 -55.97
CA LYS A 195 -10.43 -0.68 -55.94
C LYS A 195 -10.74 -0.20 -54.52
N ALA A 196 -9.73 0.33 -53.84
CA ALA A 196 -9.93 1.04 -52.59
C ALA A 196 -10.83 2.27 -52.85
N SER A 197 -11.93 2.40 -52.12
CA SER A 197 -12.76 3.60 -52.10
C SER A 197 -12.60 4.29 -50.73
N PHE A 198 -12.01 5.47 -50.74
CA PHE A 198 -12.01 6.39 -49.60
C PHE A 198 -13.42 6.97 -49.46
N GLY A 199 -14.13 6.60 -48.38
CA GLY A 199 -15.42 7.17 -48.03
C GLY A 199 -15.29 8.03 -46.78
N VAL A 200 -15.67 9.30 -46.87
CA VAL A 200 -15.76 10.21 -45.72
C VAL A 200 -16.96 9.78 -44.88
N SER A 201 -16.71 9.30 -43.66
CA SER A 201 -17.76 8.92 -42.73
C SER A 201 -18.29 10.17 -42.03
N SER A 202 -19.48 10.64 -42.43
CA SER A 202 -20.19 11.73 -41.76
C SER A 202 -21.20 11.16 -40.77
N TYR A 203 -20.72 10.71 -39.61
CA TYR A 203 -21.60 10.42 -38.47
C TYR A 203 -21.98 11.72 -37.77
N VAL A 204 -23.24 12.13 -37.92
CA VAL A 204 -23.82 13.20 -37.11
C VAL A 204 -24.45 12.58 -35.86
N TYR A 205 -23.84 12.84 -34.71
CA TYR A 205 -24.28 12.32 -33.42
C TYR A 205 -25.33 13.25 -32.79
N TYR A 206 -26.58 12.78 -32.65
CA TYR A 206 -27.64 13.50 -31.97
C TYR A 206 -27.90 12.89 -30.58
N GLY A 207 -27.00 13.14 -29.63
CA GLY A 207 -27.18 12.78 -28.23
C GLY A 207 -27.49 14.02 -27.39
N ARG A 208 -28.71 14.14 -26.84
CA ARG A 208 -29.14 15.28 -26.00
C ARG A 208 -28.43 15.39 -24.63
N GLN A 209 -27.45 14.54 -24.32
CA GLN A 209 -26.79 14.49 -22.99
C GLN A 209 -25.27 14.22 -23.04
N SER A 210 -24.58 14.51 -24.15
CA SER A 210 -23.11 14.46 -24.16
C SER A 210 -22.51 15.84 -23.86
N GLU A 211 -21.99 16.04 -22.66
CA GLU A 211 -21.20 17.21 -22.24
C GLU A 211 -19.81 17.30 -22.93
N GLY A 212 -19.53 16.45 -23.92
CA GLY A 212 -18.22 16.28 -24.54
C GLY A 212 -17.84 17.26 -25.65
N ASN A 213 -18.75 18.09 -26.17
CA ASN A 213 -18.48 18.98 -27.31
C ASN A 213 -18.32 20.45 -26.92
N ARG A 214 -17.42 20.76 -25.98
CA ARG A 214 -17.10 22.16 -25.61
C ARG A 214 -15.85 22.74 -26.25
N PHE A 215 -15.13 21.97 -27.08
CA PHE A 215 -13.77 22.35 -27.51
C PHE A 215 -13.48 22.24 -29.02
N ILE A 216 -14.48 22.06 -29.88
CA ILE A 216 -14.26 22.13 -31.33
C ILE A 216 -14.55 23.56 -31.80
N GLN A 217 -13.49 24.34 -32.06
CA GLN A 217 -13.56 25.62 -32.76
C GLN A 217 -13.66 25.36 -34.27
N ASN A 218 -14.65 25.98 -34.92
CA ASN A 218 -14.85 25.89 -36.35
C ASN A 218 -13.86 26.81 -37.07
N ASP A 219 -12.69 26.31 -37.46
CA ASP A 219 -11.83 26.98 -38.44
C ASP A 219 -11.18 26.01 -39.46
N ASP A 220 -11.60 24.73 -39.52
CA ASP A 220 -11.11 23.76 -40.51
C ASP A 220 -12.25 23.05 -41.29
N LEU A 221 -13.25 23.81 -41.76
CA LEU A 221 -14.20 23.35 -42.79
C LEU A 221 -14.20 24.28 -44.00
#